data_AF-A0A519MAU7-F1
#
_entry.id   AF-A0A519MAU7-F1
#
_cell.length_a   1.000
_cell.length_b   1.000
_cell.length_c   1.000
_cell.angle_alpha   90.00
_cell.angle_beta   90.00
_cell.angle_gamma   90.00
#
_symmetry.space_group_name_H-M   'P 1'
#
loop_
_entity.id
_entity.type
_entity.pdbx_description
1 polymer ?
#
loop_
_entity_poly.entity_id
_entity_poly.type
_entity_poly.pdbx_seq_one_letter_code
_entity_poly.pdbx_strand_id
1 'polypeptide(L)'
;MSAATFFRSAPVLLCALASAALLAHAPVHAQASDAPATPGDRLRARLLERALQNPAPLPAGVQKLPDLPYGSDARQRMDVYLPPADARPAGLRAPVIFMVHGGAWRTGDKAMPKVVENKVARWVARGFVFVSINYRMLPDTPVAQQAYDVAQALAAAQQRAPGWGA
;
A
#
# COMPACT_ATOMS: atom_id res chain seq x y z
N MET A 1 -1.63 64.11 27.12
CA MET A 1 -2.33 63.98 25.83
C MET A 1 -1.28 64.22 24.76
N SER A 2 -0.90 63.16 24.02
CA SER A 2 0.22 63.15 23.08
C SER A 2 -0.30 63.27 21.65
N ALA A 3 0.33 64.12 20.83
CA ALA A 3 0.05 64.24 19.40
C ALA A 3 1.33 64.56 18.61
N ALA A 4 1.54 63.75 17.55
CA ALA A 4 2.29 63.98 16.31
C ALA A 4 3.78 64.38 16.42
N THR A 5 4.70 63.75 15.70
CA THR A 5 4.81 63.91 14.23
C THR A 5 5.69 62.81 13.64
N PHE A 6 5.24 62.26 12.51
CA PHE A 6 5.85 61.15 11.77
C PHE A 6 7.06 61.58 10.94
N PHE A 7 8.07 60.72 10.93
CA PHE A 7 9.31 60.80 10.16
C PHE A 7 9.08 60.32 8.72
N ARG A 8 9.67 61.00 7.73
CA ARG A 8 9.65 60.65 6.30
C ARG A 8 11.01 60.03 5.95
N SER A 9 11.05 58.82 5.38
CA SER A 9 12.27 58.24 4.79
C SER A 9 11.93 57.23 3.69
N ALA A 10 12.81 57.21 2.70
CA ALA A 10 12.71 56.71 1.32
C ALA A 10 12.62 55.17 1.17
N PRO A 11 12.31 54.64 -0.03
CA PRO A 11 12.04 53.21 -0.24
C PRO A 11 13.34 52.40 -0.32
N VAL A 12 13.37 51.27 0.38
CA VAL A 12 14.43 50.26 0.26
C VAL A 12 14.13 49.40 -0.97
N LEU A 13 15.04 49.49 -1.95
CA LEU A 13 15.11 48.60 -3.10
C LEU A 13 15.54 47.21 -2.61
N LEU A 14 14.62 46.25 -2.62
CA LEU A 14 14.91 44.85 -2.28
C LEU A 14 15.08 44.05 -3.58
N CYS A 15 16.34 43.79 -3.95
CA CYS A 15 16.71 42.83 -5.00
C CYS A 15 16.30 41.42 -4.55
N ALA A 16 15.29 40.83 -5.19
CA ALA A 16 14.97 39.42 -5.06
C ALA A 16 15.87 38.60 -6.00
N LEU A 17 16.88 37.91 -5.45
CA LEU A 17 17.60 36.87 -6.17
C LEU A 17 16.78 35.57 -6.11
N ALA A 18 16.08 35.27 -7.21
CA ALA A 18 15.45 33.97 -7.41
C ALA A 18 16.51 32.96 -7.89
N SER A 19 17.06 32.17 -6.97
CA SER A 19 17.85 30.98 -7.33
C SER A 19 16.91 29.85 -7.71
N ALA A 20 16.64 29.71 -9.01
CA ALA A 20 16.05 28.51 -9.57
C ALA A 20 17.09 27.38 -9.54
N ALA A 21 17.08 26.57 -8.49
CA ALA A 21 17.80 25.30 -8.47
C ALA A 21 17.07 24.29 -9.37
N LEU A 22 17.43 24.25 -10.65
CA LEU A 22 17.09 23.12 -11.52
C LEU A 22 17.89 21.90 -11.05
N LEU A 23 17.30 21.07 -10.19
CA LEU A 23 17.79 19.72 -9.97
C LEU A 23 17.40 18.88 -11.19
N ALA A 24 18.31 18.82 -12.15
CA ALA A 24 18.27 17.83 -13.22
C ALA A 24 18.30 16.43 -12.60
N HIS A 25 17.12 15.81 -12.47
CA HIS A 25 17.01 14.40 -12.12
C HIS A 25 17.39 13.61 -13.37
N ALA A 26 18.66 13.20 -13.46
CA ALA A 26 19.05 12.19 -14.42
C ALA A 26 18.18 10.94 -14.19
N PRO A 27 17.54 10.36 -15.22
CA PRO A 27 16.82 9.12 -15.04
C PRO A 27 17.86 8.04 -14.70
N VAL A 28 17.83 7.57 -13.47
CA VAL A 28 18.43 6.27 -13.12
C VAL A 28 17.55 5.23 -13.80
N HIS A 29 17.81 5.01 -15.09
CA HIS A 29 17.40 3.79 -15.75
C HIS A 29 18.22 2.67 -15.13
N ALA A 30 17.68 2.06 -14.07
CA ALA A 30 18.09 0.71 -13.72
C ALA A 30 17.78 -0.16 -14.94
N GLN A 31 18.79 -0.44 -15.76
CA GLN A 31 18.65 -1.37 -16.87
C GLN A 31 18.07 -2.67 -16.31
N ALA A 32 16.86 -2.99 -16.75
CA ALA A 32 16.31 -4.31 -16.54
C ALA A 32 17.30 -5.28 -17.20
N SER A 33 17.80 -6.23 -16.41
CA SER A 33 18.55 -7.35 -16.98
C SER A 33 17.56 -8.13 -17.86
N ASP A 34 17.76 -8.10 -19.18
CA ASP A 34 17.03 -8.91 -20.16
C ASP A 34 17.40 -10.42 -20.08
N ALA A 35 18.10 -10.83 -19.02
CA ALA A 35 18.43 -12.23 -18.84
C ALA A 35 17.15 -13.08 -18.70
N PRO A 36 17.01 -14.17 -19.46
CA PRO A 36 15.84 -15.04 -19.39
C PRO A 36 15.71 -15.66 -17.99
N ALA A 37 14.47 -15.88 -17.56
CA ALA A 37 14.17 -16.48 -16.26
C ALA A 37 14.90 -17.80 -16.07
N THR A 38 15.56 -17.96 -14.92
CA THR A 38 16.30 -19.19 -14.61
C THR A 38 15.34 -20.38 -14.43
N PRO A 39 15.83 -21.63 -14.52
CA PRO A 39 15.03 -22.79 -14.14
C PRO A 39 14.41 -22.69 -12.74
N GLY A 40 15.15 -22.12 -11.77
CA GLY A 40 14.66 -21.88 -10.41
C GLY A 40 13.52 -20.86 -10.34
N ASP A 41 13.60 -19.78 -11.12
CA ASP A 41 12.54 -18.77 -11.19
C ASP A 41 11.25 -19.34 -11.78
N ARG A 42 11.38 -20.16 -12.81
CA ARG A 42 10.23 -20.85 -13.44
C ARG A 42 9.57 -21.87 -12.50
N LEU A 43 10.35 -22.57 -11.67
CA LEU A 43 9.78 -23.47 -10.66
C LEU A 43 9.05 -22.66 -9.57
N ARG A 44 9.65 -21.58 -9.07
CA ARG A 44 9.04 -20.70 -8.07
C ARG A 44 7.74 -20.08 -8.57
N ALA A 45 7.70 -19.62 -9.83
CA ALA A 45 6.49 -19.08 -10.45
C ALA A 45 5.36 -20.12 -10.48
N ARG A 46 5.65 -21.36 -10.90
CA ARG A 46 4.66 -22.45 -10.92
C ARG A 46 4.16 -22.82 -9.52
N LEU A 47 5.04 -22.89 -8.53
CA LEU A 47 4.65 -23.15 -7.14
C LEU A 47 3.75 -22.03 -6.59
N LEU A 48 4.06 -20.78 -6.94
CA LEU A 48 3.22 -19.63 -6.59
C LEU A 48 1.84 -19.72 -7.25
N GLU A 49 1.78 -19.93 -8.56
CA GLU A 49 0.51 -20.06 -9.28
C GLU A 49 -0.38 -21.14 -8.66
N ARG A 50 0.21 -22.32 -8.39
CA ARG A 50 -0.51 -23.41 -7.73
C ARG A 50 -1.02 -23.01 -6.35
N ALA A 51 -0.22 -22.29 -5.57
CA ALA A 51 -0.61 -21.82 -4.25
C ALA A 51 -1.74 -20.78 -4.30
N LEU A 52 -1.74 -19.91 -5.31
CA LEU A 52 -2.82 -18.94 -5.54
C LEU A 52 -4.11 -19.62 -6.00
N GLN A 53 -4.00 -20.71 -6.77
CA GLN A 53 -5.15 -21.49 -7.25
C GLN A 53 -5.77 -22.38 -6.16
N ASN A 54 -4.97 -22.82 -5.19
CA ASN A 54 -5.43 -23.70 -4.11
C ASN A 54 -5.06 -23.12 -2.73
N PRO A 55 -5.71 -22.02 -2.31
CA PRO A 55 -5.43 -21.39 -1.03
C PRO A 55 -5.85 -22.31 0.13
N ALA A 56 -5.13 -22.23 1.24
CA ALA A 56 -5.55 -22.92 2.47
C ALA A 56 -6.95 -22.45 2.91
N PRO A 57 -7.77 -23.34 3.51
CA PRO A 57 -9.04 -22.96 4.10
C PRO A 57 -8.88 -21.86 5.16
N LEU A 58 -9.84 -20.94 5.21
CA LEU A 58 -9.86 -19.91 6.25
C LEU A 58 -10.25 -20.52 7.60
N PRO A 59 -9.75 -19.97 8.72
CA PRO A 59 -10.27 -20.32 10.05
C PRO A 59 -11.79 -20.11 10.13
N ALA A 60 -12.45 -20.90 10.99
CA ALA A 60 -13.90 -20.83 11.16
C ALA A 60 -14.37 -19.40 11.50
N GLY A 61 -15.46 -18.96 10.86
CA GLY A 61 -16.05 -17.64 11.07
C GLY A 61 -15.30 -16.47 10.43
N VAL A 62 -14.08 -16.67 9.89
CA VAL A 62 -13.37 -15.63 9.14
C VAL A 62 -14.01 -15.47 7.77
N GLN A 63 -14.36 -14.23 7.42
CA GLN A 63 -14.87 -13.89 6.09
C GLN A 63 -13.79 -13.20 5.27
N LYS A 64 -13.66 -13.56 4.00
CA LYS A 64 -12.81 -12.84 3.03
C LYS A 64 -13.70 -12.02 2.09
N LEU A 65 -13.35 -10.75 1.92
CA LEU A 65 -13.79 -9.89 0.82
C LEU A 65 -12.66 -9.84 -0.21
N PRO A 66 -12.73 -10.62 -1.29
CA PRO A 66 -11.65 -10.70 -2.26
C PRO A 66 -11.70 -9.54 -3.28
N ASP A 67 -10.52 -9.18 -3.80
CA ASP A 67 -10.34 -8.37 -5.01
C ASP A 67 -11.10 -7.04 -5.03
N LEU A 68 -11.15 -6.36 -3.88
CA LEU A 68 -11.73 -5.03 -3.80
C LEU A 68 -10.84 -4.03 -4.55
N PRO A 69 -11.36 -3.30 -5.56
CA PRO A 69 -10.59 -2.30 -6.27
C PRO A 69 -10.37 -1.05 -5.41
N TYR A 70 -9.17 -0.50 -5.50
CA TYR A 70 -8.85 0.84 -4.99
C TYR A 70 -8.31 1.78 -6.09
N GLY A 71 -8.18 1.28 -7.32
CA GLY A 71 -7.76 2.05 -8.48
C GLY A 71 -8.17 1.32 -9.78
N SER A 72 -7.89 1.94 -10.92
CA SER A 72 -8.31 1.45 -12.24
C SER A 72 -7.47 0.29 -12.76
N ASP A 73 -6.21 0.18 -12.36
CA ASP A 73 -5.33 -0.89 -12.81
C ASP A 73 -5.76 -2.25 -12.23
N ALA A 74 -5.59 -3.33 -12.99
CA ALA A 74 -5.97 -4.67 -12.56
C ALA A 74 -5.22 -5.13 -11.30
N ARG A 75 -3.99 -4.66 -11.06
CA ARG A 75 -3.21 -4.94 -9.83
C ARG A 75 -3.59 -4.07 -8.65
N GLN A 76 -4.36 -2.99 -8.84
CA GLN A 76 -4.80 -2.11 -7.76
C GLN A 76 -6.00 -2.72 -7.00
N ARG A 77 -5.73 -3.83 -6.32
CA ARG A 77 -6.72 -4.66 -5.60
C ARG A 77 -6.27 -4.96 -4.18
N MET A 78 -7.23 -5.13 -3.27
CA MET A 78 -6.98 -5.59 -1.91
C MET A 78 -7.91 -6.74 -1.53
N ASP A 79 -7.41 -7.63 -0.68
CA ASP A 79 -8.21 -8.64 0.02
C ASP A 79 -8.38 -8.20 1.47
N VAL A 80 -9.60 -8.29 1.98
CA VAL A 80 -9.93 -7.94 3.37
C VAL A 80 -10.43 -9.19 4.07
N TYR A 81 -9.86 -9.49 5.23
CA TYR A 81 -10.23 -10.62 6.07
C TYR A 81 -10.85 -10.07 7.34
N LEU A 82 -12.14 -10.37 7.51
CA LEU A 82 -12.95 -9.89 8.62
C LEU A 82 -12.97 -10.95 9.73
N PRO A 83 -12.86 -10.53 11.00
CA PRO A 83 -12.94 -11.44 12.12
C PRO A 83 -14.35 -12.04 12.27
N PRO A 84 -14.48 -13.19 12.96
CA PRO A 84 -15.79 -13.69 13.39
C PRO A 84 -16.56 -12.60 14.17
N ALA A 85 -17.89 -12.57 14.04
CA ALA A 85 -18.72 -11.52 14.62
C ALA A 85 -18.62 -11.43 16.16
N ASP A 86 -18.34 -12.56 16.81
CA ASP A 86 -18.19 -12.72 18.26
C ASP A 86 -16.73 -12.62 18.74
N ALA A 87 -15.76 -12.46 17.83
CA ALA A 87 -14.35 -12.35 18.19
C ALA A 87 -14.04 -11.10 19.04
N ARG A 88 -15.00 -10.17 19.16
CA ARG A 88 -14.86 -8.93 19.93
C ARG A 88 -16.14 -8.51 20.64
N PRO A 89 -16.00 -7.77 21.77
CA PRO A 89 -17.13 -7.12 22.42
C PRO A 89 -17.84 -6.15 21.48
N ALA A 90 -19.17 -6.12 21.57
CA ALA A 90 -20.01 -5.19 20.83
C ALA A 90 -19.62 -3.72 21.14
N GLY A 91 -19.71 -2.86 20.11
CA GLY A 91 -19.48 -1.41 20.25
C GLY A 91 -18.02 -0.95 20.21
N LEU A 92 -17.03 -1.86 20.21
CA LEU A 92 -15.64 -1.51 20.03
C LEU A 92 -15.25 -1.61 18.54
N ARG A 93 -14.31 -0.77 18.07
CA ARG A 93 -13.73 -0.83 16.70
C ARG A 93 -12.53 -1.77 16.49
N ALA A 94 -12.58 -2.55 15.42
CA ALA A 94 -11.54 -3.29 14.72
C ALA A 94 -10.12 -2.71 14.69
N PRO A 95 -9.05 -3.21 15.36
CA PRO A 95 -7.70 -2.86 14.89
C PRO A 95 -7.48 -3.46 13.49
N VAL A 96 -6.77 -2.71 12.65
CA VAL A 96 -6.46 -3.12 11.27
C VAL A 96 -4.97 -3.41 11.14
N ILE A 97 -4.65 -4.57 10.56
CA ILE A 97 -3.31 -4.87 10.05
C ILE A 97 -3.34 -4.65 8.54
N PHE A 98 -2.54 -3.71 8.04
CA PHE A 98 -2.40 -3.41 6.62
C PHE A 98 -1.10 -3.98 6.07
N MET A 99 -1.20 -4.96 5.18
CA MET A 99 -0.07 -5.76 4.69
C MET A 99 0.29 -5.41 3.25
N VAL A 100 1.51 -4.92 3.07
CA VAL A 100 2.17 -4.75 1.77
C VAL A 100 3.14 -5.92 1.58
N HIS A 101 2.94 -6.72 0.53
CA HIS A 101 3.83 -7.86 0.28
C HIS A 101 5.23 -7.38 -0.16
N GLY A 102 6.26 -8.17 0.15
CA GLY A 102 7.61 -7.96 -0.38
C GLY A 102 7.78 -8.51 -1.80
N GLY A 103 9.04 -8.75 -2.20
CA GLY A 103 9.39 -9.28 -3.54
C GLY A 103 10.13 -8.26 -4.42
N ALA A 104 10.90 -7.38 -3.78
CA ALA A 104 11.81 -6.42 -4.42
C ALA A 104 11.14 -5.53 -5.47
N TRP A 105 9.87 -5.15 -5.25
CA TRP A 105 9.08 -4.29 -6.15
C TRP A 105 8.85 -4.87 -7.56
N ARG A 106 9.16 -6.15 -7.76
CA ARG A 106 9.13 -6.86 -9.06
C ARG A 106 8.23 -8.07 -9.06
N THR A 107 8.00 -8.67 -7.90
CA THR A 107 7.25 -9.91 -7.75
C THR A 107 6.44 -9.86 -6.46
N GLY A 108 5.41 -10.69 -6.36
CA GLY A 108 4.55 -10.71 -5.18
C GLY A 108 3.07 -10.77 -5.54
N ASP A 109 2.29 -11.27 -4.59
CA ASP A 109 0.83 -11.25 -4.64
C ASP A 109 0.23 -11.20 -3.22
N LYS A 110 -0.87 -10.46 -3.07
CA LYS A 110 -1.65 -10.28 -1.83
C LYS A 110 -2.22 -11.57 -1.26
N ALA A 111 -2.43 -12.60 -2.09
CA ALA A 111 -2.98 -13.88 -1.69
C ALA A 111 -1.92 -14.96 -1.47
N MET A 112 -0.62 -14.63 -1.58
CA MET A 112 0.46 -15.57 -1.29
C MET A 112 0.33 -16.19 0.12
N PRO A 113 0.43 -17.52 0.28
CA PRO A 113 0.41 -18.19 1.59
C PRO A 113 1.32 -17.56 2.64
N LYS A 114 2.57 -17.32 2.27
CA LYS A 114 3.58 -16.67 3.14
C LYS A 114 3.21 -15.25 3.59
N VAL A 115 2.35 -14.57 2.82
CA VAL A 115 1.84 -13.24 3.14
C VAL A 115 0.67 -13.35 4.12
N VAL A 116 -0.25 -14.29 3.88
CA VAL A 116 -1.60 -14.30 4.47
C VAL A 116 -1.77 -15.33 5.60
N GLU A 117 -1.50 -16.62 5.36
CA GLU A 117 -2.07 -17.73 6.15
C GLU A 117 -1.83 -17.61 7.65
N ASN A 118 -0.55 -17.53 8.05
CA ASN A 118 -0.20 -17.42 9.47
C ASN A 118 -0.71 -16.14 10.13
N LYS A 119 -0.86 -15.04 9.36
CA LYS A 119 -1.35 -13.76 9.90
C LYS A 119 -2.86 -13.80 10.10
N VAL A 120 -3.59 -14.34 9.14
CA VAL A 120 -5.05 -14.52 9.26
C VAL A 120 -5.37 -15.48 10.40
N ALA A 121 -4.72 -16.65 10.42
CA ALA A 121 -4.92 -17.65 11.47
C ALA A 121 -4.66 -17.09 12.87
N ARG A 122 -3.64 -16.25 13.02
CA ARG A 122 -3.29 -15.69 14.34
C ARG A 122 -4.12 -14.48 14.75
N TRP A 123 -4.30 -13.51 13.85
CA TRP A 123 -4.79 -12.18 14.23
C TRP A 123 -6.27 -11.99 13.95
N VAL A 124 -6.78 -12.52 12.85
CA VAL A 124 -8.19 -12.32 12.47
C VAL A 124 -9.10 -13.07 13.43
N ALA A 125 -8.71 -14.27 13.87
CA ALA A 125 -9.41 -14.99 14.96
C ALA A 125 -9.40 -14.23 16.31
N ARG A 126 -8.56 -13.20 16.48
CA ARG A 126 -8.47 -12.36 17.69
C ARG A 126 -9.15 -11.00 17.51
N GLY A 127 -9.96 -10.85 16.46
CA GLY A 127 -10.71 -9.62 16.24
C GLY A 127 -9.98 -8.55 15.44
N PHE A 128 -8.88 -8.87 14.75
CA PHE A 128 -8.25 -7.93 13.83
C PHE A 128 -8.88 -8.02 12.44
N VAL A 129 -9.05 -6.87 11.79
CA VAL A 129 -9.22 -6.84 10.33
C VAL A 129 -7.84 -6.94 9.70
N PHE A 130 -7.66 -7.85 8.74
CA PHE A 130 -6.41 -7.97 7.99
C PHE A 130 -6.66 -7.57 6.54
N VAL A 131 -5.93 -6.56 6.05
CA VAL A 131 -5.99 -6.07 4.68
C VAL A 131 -4.68 -6.41 4.00
N SER A 132 -4.71 -7.09 2.85
CA SER A 132 -3.51 -7.33 2.03
C SER A 132 -3.70 -6.80 0.62
N ILE A 133 -2.70 -6.08 0.11
CA ILE A 133 -2.83 -5.34 -1.16
C ILE A 133 -1.90 -5.87 -2.23
N ASN A 134 -2.38 -5.86 -3.47
CA ASN A 134 -1.53 -5.82 -4.66
C ASN A 134 -1.31 -4.37 -5.06
N TYR A 135 -0.25 -4.12 -5.81
CA TYR A 135 0.12 -2.84 -6.41
C TYR A 135 0.84 -3.12 -7.73
N ARG A 136 0.93 -2.12 -8.62
CA ARG A 136 1.70 -2.29 -9.88
C ARG A 136 3.18 -2.48 -9.58
N MET A 137 3.92 -3.17 -10.45
CA MET A 137 5.30 -3.58 -10.16
C MET A 137 6.25 -3.27 -11.32
N LEU A 138 7.54 -3.36 -11.04
CA LEU A 138 8.59 -3.34 -12.06
C LEU A 138 8.48 -4.59 -12.95
N PRO A 139 8.91 -4.50 -14.22
CA PRO A 139 9.51 -3.32 -14.85
C PRO A 139 8.49 -2.26 -15.30
N ASP A 140 7.20 -2.59 -15.35
CA ASP A 140 6.16 -1.76 -15.98
C ASP A 140 5.82 -0.50 -15.20
N THR A 141 6.09 -0.47 -13.89
CA THR A 141 5.79 0.67 -13.03
C THR A 141 6.97 1.03 -12.13
N PRO A 142 7.50 2.27 -12.21
CA PRO A 142 8.59 2.74 -11.35
C PRO A 142 8.22 2.71 -9.87
N VAL A 143 9.20 2.46 -8.99
CA VAL A 143 8.99 2.30 -7.54
C VAL A 143 8.24 3.47 -6.90
N ALA A 144 8.49 4.71 -7.33
CA ALA A 144 7.77 5.88 -6.84
C ALA A 144 6.25 5.78 -7.07
N GLN A 145 5.83 5.27 -8.23
CA GLN A 145 4.43 5.06 -8.55
C GLN A 145 3.83 3.85 -7.81
N GLN A 146 4.65 2.83 -7.51
CA GLN A 146 4.23 1.73 -6.63
C GLN A 146 3.96 2.21 -5.21
N ALA A 147 4.81 3.10 -4.67
CA ALA A 147 4.59 3.73 -3.37
C ALA A 147 3.31 4.58 -3.37
N TYR A 148 3.01 5.28 -4.48
CA TYR A 148 1.74 5.98 -4.63
C TYR A 148 0.55 5.02 -4.62
N ASP A 149 0.64 3.86 -5.29
CA ASP A 149 -0.40 2.83 -5.25
C ASP A 149 -0.64 2.32 -3.81
N VAL A 150 0.42 2.10 -3.04
CA VAL A 150 0.32 1.73 -1.61
C VAL A 150 -0.40 2.81 -0.80
N ALA A 151 -0.07 4.08 -1.03
CA ALA A 151 -0.73 5.20 -0.34
C ALA A 151 -2.22 5.31 -0.70
N GLN A 152 -2.58 5.12 -1.99
CA GLN A 152 -3.97 5.08 -2.44
C GLN A 152 -4.74 3.92 -1.82
N ALA A 153 -4.12 2.74 -1.75
CA ALA A 153 -4.71 1.57 -1.11
C ALA A 153 -4.96 1.80 0.38
N LEU A 154 -4.02 2.44 1.08
CA LEU A 154 -4.17 2.79 2.51
C LEU A 154 -5.33 3.78 2.73
N ALA A 155 -5.40 4.83 1.91
CA ALA A 155 -6.49 5.80 1.99
C ALA A 155 -7.85 5.15 1.71
N ALA A 156 -7.95 4.30 0.68
CA ALA A 156 -9.16 3.55 0.37
C ALA A 156 -9.56 2.58 1.50
N ALA A 157 -8.58 1.94 2.16
CA ALA A 157 -8.83 1.08 3.31
C ALA A 157 -9.36 1.88 4.51
N GLN A 158 -8.78 3.04 4.81
CA GLN A 158 -9.26 3.93 5.88
C GLN A 158 -10.70 4.39 5.65
N GLN A 159 -11.06 4.73 4.40
CA GLN A 159 -12.42 5.15 4.04
C GLN A 159 -13.45 4.02 4.22
N ARG A 160 -13.04 2.77 3.98
CA ARG A 160 -13.93 1.59 4.05
C ARG A 160 -13.95 0.92 5.41
N ALA A 161 -12.95 1.18 6.26
CA ALA A 161 -12.79 0.58 7.59
C ALA A 161 -14.07 0.59 8.46
N PRO A 162 -14.88 1.66 8.49
CA PRO A 162 -16.14 1.64 9.25
C PRO A 162 -17.10 0.52 8.83
N GLY A 163 -17.16 0.20 7.54
CA GLY A 163 -17.97 -0.90 7.01
C GLY A 163 -17.44 -2.30 7.36
N TRP A 164 -16.20 -2.37 7.86
CA TRP A 164 -15.57 -3.60 8.36
C TRP A 164 -15.63 -3.68 9.89
N GLY A 165 -16.30 -2.73 10.55
CA GLY A 165 -16.34 -2.61 12.00
C GLY A 165 -15.04 -2.08 12.61
N ALA A 166 -14.19 -1.40 11.83
CA ALA A 166 -12.90 -0.83 12.22
C ALA A 166 -12.89 0.71 12.26
#